data_AF-G2QDA9-F1
#
_entry.id   AF-G2QDA9-F1
#
_cell.length_a   1.000
_cell.length_b   1.000
_cell.length_c   1.000
_cell.angle_alpha   90.00
_cell.angle_beta   90.00
_cell.angle_gamma   90.00
#
_symmetry.space_group_name_H-M   'P 1'
#
loop_
_entity.id
_entity.type
_entity.pdbx_description
1 polymer ?
#
loop_
_entity_poly.entity_id
_entity_poly.type
_entity_poly.pdbx_seq_one_letter_code
_entity_poly.pdbx_strand_id
1 'polypeptide(L)'
;MRSTDWATPLAAAPSAVGTMAILLKTASSDAAAGLPVKSRDVVGDRGEVVSQLPYDLLHSNLQSCSDIGRSAFTEGRSTMDYVHKAAISIIRNGGKVESILEMLENIEDARVNLKPEMQSVKRTAEISLERVRSLTENFQYWYWMICCLKNNVLESRGDRTPPPPPFFSPSPSKRSRQELPPSNANKVCFPAGTVQAKSSRQLSDLKEQVNGLVAFFKSILEEVSATVDNDVEDFLATIERGVQTFGDTNIISNINLRKPAQRRIRNTALQIQGSFSGIRDITGTYVAISDRYIQPAINKMEALSATKGDEWDAKSEEFVRWCRQSMREIEEITRAAADGLESNMTERVSYLQHAIESTA
;
A
#
# COMPACT_ATOMS: atom_id res chain seq x y z
N MET A 1 -10.11 12.83 12.32
CA MET A 1 -9.59 12.91 10.94
C MET A 1 -9.46 14.37 10.49
N ARG A 2 -8.23 14.88 10.28
CA ARG A 2 -8.00 16.29 9.90
C ARG A 2 -7.49 16.48 8.46
N SER A 3 -7.22 15.41 7.71
CA SER A 3 -6.70 15.53 6.36
C SER A 3 -7.47 14.65 5.38
N THR A 4 -8.16 15.29 4.43
CA THR A 4 -8.75 14.66 3.24
C THR A 4 -7.69 14.25 2.21
N ASP A 5 -6.41 14.42 2.54
CA ASP A 5 -5.27 14.26 1.62
C ASP A 5 -4.94 12.80 1.30
N TRP A 6 -5.62 11.83 1.91
CA TRP A 6 -5.47 10.41 1.58
C TRP A 6 -6.07 10.05 0.20
N ALA A 7 -7.01 10.85 -0.31
CA ALA A 7 -7.81 10.52 -1.49
C ALA A 7 -7.02 10.60 -2.82
N THR A 8 -6.23 11.65 -2.98
CA THR A 8 -5.50 11.95 -4.23
C THR A 8 -4.41 10.92 -4.56
N PRO A 9 -3.56 10.51 -3.60
CA PRO A 9 -2.43 9.64 -3.93
C PRO A 9 -2.84 8.24 -4.39
N LEU A 10 -4.02 7.76 -3.98
CA LEU A 10 -4.54 6.44 -4.38
C LEU A 10 -4.87 6.36 -5.88
N ALA A 11 -5.20 7.48 -6.52
CA ALA A 11 -5.47 7.54 -7.96
C ALA A 11 -4.24 7.17 -8.81
N ALA A 12 -3.03 7.26 -8.26
CA ALA A 12 -1.81 6.89 -8.98
C ALA A 12 -1.66 5.37 -9.22
N ALA A 13 -2.41 4.51 -8.50
CA ALA A 13 -2.21 3.07 -8.52
C ALA A 13 -2.32 2.42 -9.93
N PRO A 14 -3.37 2.68 -10.74
CA PRO A 14 -3.44 2.10 -12.09
C PRO A 14 -2.31 2.56 -13.00
N SER A 15 -1.87 3.81 -12.84
CA SER A 15 -0.74 4.35 -13.61
C SER A 15 0.58 3.69 -13.23
N ALA A 16 0.81 3.43 -11.92
CA ALA A 16 1.95 2.66 -11.46
C ALA A 16 2.02 1.29 -12.13
N VAL A 17 0.88 0.58 -12.21
CA VAL A 17 0.80 -0.72 -12.89
C VAL A 17 1.04 -0.58 -14.41
N GLY A 18 0.51 0.47 -15.03
CA GLY A 18 0.79 0.80 -16.44
C GLY A 18 2.28 1.01 -16.71
N THR A 19 2.95 1.79 -15.87
CA THR A 19 4.38 2.07 -15.96
C THR A 19 5.21 0.79 -15.76
N MET A 20 4.82 -0.08 -14.81
CA MET A 20 5.45 -1.39 -14.62
C MET A 20 5.38 -2.24 -15.90
N ALA A 21 4.22 -2.29 -16.57
CA ALA A 21 4.07 -3.05 -17.82
C ALA A 21 5.04 -2.58 -18.92
N ILE A 22 5.23 -1.26 -19.03
CA ILE A 22 6.16 -0.66 -19.99
C ILE A 22 7.62 -0.97 -19.60
N LEU A 23 7.95 -0.91 -18.31
CA LEU A 23 9.27 -1.27 -17.80
C LEU A 23 9.60 -2.74 -18.06
N LEU A 24 8.65 -3.65 -17.83
CA LEU A 24 8.81 -5.08 -18.14
C LEU A 24 9.11 -5.30 -19.62
N LYS A 25 8.34 -4.68 -20.52
CA LYS A 25 8.63 -4.78 -21.96
C LYS A 25 10.01 -4.24 -22.30
N THR A 26 10.37 -3.09 -21.71
CA THR A 26 11.67 -2.46 -21.96
C THR A 26 12.81 -3.35 -21.46
N ALA A 27 12.63 -4.02 -20.32
CA ALA A 27 13.56 -5.00 -19.76
C ALA A 27 13.72 -6.23 -20.66
N SER A 28 12.66 -6.67 -21.35
CA SER A 28 12.72 -7.78 -22.32
C SER A 28 13.42 -7.44 -23.64
N SER A 29 13.87 -6.19 -23.84
CA SER A 29 14.62 -5.85 -25.04
C SER A 29 16.06 -6.35 -24.97
N ASP A 30 16.61 -6.86 -26.08
CA ASP A 30 18.00 -7.35 -26.16
C ASP A 30 19.02 -6.30 -25.70
N ALA A 31 18.74 -5.02 -25.96
CA ALA A 31 19.58 -3.91 -25.55
C ALA A 31 19.58 -3.68 -24.02
N ALA A 32 18.57 -4.14 -23.30
CA ALA A 32 18.53 -4.11 -21.83
C ALA A 32 19.13 -5.37 -21.18
N ALA A 33 19.09 -6.51 -21.86
CA ALA A 33 19.47 -7.81 -21.31
C ALA A 33 20.91 -7.85 -20.77
N GLY A 34 21.83 -7.14 -21.41
CA GLY A 34 23.26 -7.14 -21.06
C GLY A 34 23.75 -5.96 -20.20
N LEU A 35 22.87 -5.10 -19.70
CA LEU A 35 23.29 -3.93 -18.92
C LEU A 35 23.57 -4.32 -17.46
N PRO A 36 24.82 -4.25 -16.97
CA PRO A 36 25.12 -4.49 -15.56
C PRO A 36 24.63 -3.34 -14.69
N VAL A 37 24.24 -3.64 -13.45
CA VAL A 37 24.04 -2.61 -12.42
C VAL A 37 25.40 -2.20 -11.83
N LYS A 38 25.61 -0.90 -11.64
CA LYS A 38 26.84 -0.34 -11.08
C LYS A 38 26.86 -0.40 -9.56
N SER A 39 25.71 -0.15 -8.94
CA SER A 39 25.51 -0.28 -7.51
C SER A 39 24.33 -1.21 -7.24
N ARG A 40 24.53 -2.14 -6.31
CA ARG A 40 23.46 -3.01 -5.81
C ARG A 40 22.86 -2.48 -4.52
N ASP A 41 23.43 -1.46 -3.90
CA ASP A 41 22.96 -1.00 -2.60
C ASP A 41 21.64 -0.24 -2.77
N VAL A 42 20.60 -0.76 -2.12
CA VAL A 42 19.31 -0.07 -1.99
C VAL A 42 19.43 0.82 -0.75
N VAL A 43 19.33 2.13 -0.96
CA VAL A 43 19.58 3.13 0.07
C VAL A 43 18.25 3.72 0.55
N GLY A 44 18.08 3.78 1.88
CA GLY A 44 16.91 4.37 2.53
C GLY A 44 16.94 5.89 2.59
N ASP A 45 15.92 6.48 3.20
CA ASP A 45 15.75 7.95 3.25
C ASP A 45 16.86 8.65 4.05
N ARG A 46 17.60 7.97 4.94
CA ARG A 46 18.69 8.54 5.75
C ARG A 46 20.08 8.22 5.18
N GLY A 47 20.14 7.65 3.98
CA GLY A 47 21.40 7.27 3.35
C GLY A 47 21.97 5.93 3.80
N GLU A 48 21.24 5.18 4.64
CA GLU A 48 21.63 3.84 5.08
C GLU A 48 21.37 2.79 3.99
N VAL A 49 22.24 1.79 3.87
CA VAL A 49 21.96 0.63 3.00
C VAL A 49 20.93 -0.25 3.69
N VAL A 50 19.72 -0.31 3.15
CA VAL A 50 18.60 -1.10 3.70
C VAL A 50 18.56 -2.51 3.14
N SER A 51 19.10 -2.72 1.93
CA SER A 51 19.10 -4.01 1.24
C SER A 51 20.03 -3.96 0.03
N GLN A 52 20.08 -5.06 -0.74
CA GLN A 52 20.79 -5.13 -2.01
C GLN A 52 19.87 -5.61 -3.12
N LEU A 53 20.07 -5.10 -4.33
CA LEU A 53 19.44 -5.59 -5.54
C LEU A 53 19.76 -7.08 -5.71
N PRO A 54 18.76 -7.92 -6.05
CA PRO A 54 18.95 -9.37 -6.09
C PRO A 54 19.87 -9.84 -7.24
N TYR A 55 19.98 -9.06 -8.32
CA TYR A 55 20.71 -9.47 -9.52
C TYR A 55 21.77 -8.45 -9.96
N ASP A 56 22.74 -8.90 -10.75
CA ASP A 56 23.79 -8.05 -11.33
C ASP A 56 23.34 -7.37 -12.64
N LEU A 57 22.19 -7.77 -13.20
CA LEU A 57 21.70 -7.27 -14.48
C LEU A 57 20.45 -6.41 -14.30
N LEU A 58 20.39 -5.29 -15.04
CA LEU A 58 19.30 -4.33 -14.96
C LEU A 58 17.95 -4.97 -15.30
N HIS A 59 17.90 -5.78 -16.36
CA HIS A 59 16.63 -6.40 -16.80
C HIS A 59 16.01 -7.30 -15.72
N SER A 60 16.82 -8.12 -15.04
CA SER A 60 16.34 -9.02 -13.98
C SER A 60 15.86 -8.23 -12.76
N ASN A 61 16.53 -7.12 -12.43
CA ASN A 61 16.08 -6.25 -11.36
C ASN A 61 14.81 -5.45 -11.71
N LEU A 62 14.60 -5.07 -12.97
CA LEU A 62 13.34 -4.46 -13.41
C LEU A 62 12.16 -5.44 -13.30
N GLN A 63 12.38 -6.72 -13.63
CA GLN A 63 11.40 -7.78 -13.40
C GLN A 63 11.10 -7.92 -11.90
N SER A 64 12.13 -8.06 -11.08
CA SER A 64 11.99 -8.15 -9.61
C SER A 64 11.26 -6.95 -9.00
N CYS A 65 11.57 -5.73 -9.47
CA CYS A 65 10.87 -4.51 -9.07
C CYS A 65 9.37 -4.56 -9.42
N SER A 66 9.01 -5.11 -10.59
CA SER A 66 7.61 -5.32 -10.94
C SER A 66 6.94 -6.39 -10.09
N ASP A 67 7.66 -7.46 -9.75
CA ASP A 67 7.16 -8.55 -8.91
C ASP A 67 6.86 -8.07 -7.49
N ILE A 68 7.75 -7.25 -6.93
CA ILE A 68 7.55 -6.57 -5.64
C ILE A 68 6.32 -5.67 -5.70
N GLY A 69 6.16 -4.86 -6.75
CA GLY A 69 4.97 -4.02 -6.93
C GLY A 69 3.67 -4.82 -7.00
N ARG A 70 3.63 -5.92 -7.75
CA ARG A 70 2.47 -6.84 -7.81
C ARG A 70 2.15 -7.43 -6.43
N SER A 71 3.17 -7.89 -5.72
CA SER A 71 3.03 -8.45 -4.37
C SER A 71 2.46 -7.40 -3.41
N ALA A 72 3.01 -6.18 -3.41
CA ALA A 72 2.59 -5.08 -2.55
C ALA A 72 1.11 -4.69 -2.77
N PHE A 73 0.65 -4.64 -4.02
CA PHE A 73 -0.77 -4.37 -4.31
C PHE A 73 -1.71 -5.51 -3.87
N THR A 74 -1.28 -6.76 -4.06
CA THR A 74 -2.05 -7.94 -3.66
C THR A 74 -2.18 -8.04 -2.14
N GLU A 75 -1.06 -7.86 -1.45
CA GLU A 75 -1.03 -7.77 0.00
C GLU A 75 -1.83 -6.57 0.50
N GLY A 76 -1.71 -5.42 -0.15
CA GLY A 76 -2.47 -4.22 0.17
C GLY A 76 -3.98 -4.46 0.15
N ARG A 77 -4.49 -5.20 -0.85
CA ARG A 77 -5.89 -5.62 -0.87
C ARG A 77 -6.25 -6.44 0.35
N SER A 78 -5.47 -7.50 0.62
CA SER A 78 -5.75 -8.45 1.69
C SER A 78 -5.71 -7.78 3.07
N THR A 79 -4.71 -6.94 3.30
CA THR A 79 -4.54 -6.16 4.53
C THR A 79 -5.68 -5.17 4.71
N MET A 80 -6.05 -4.39 3.68
CA MET A 80 -7.13 -3.43 3.79
C MET A 80 -8.50 -4.11 3.98
N ASP A 81 -8.74 -5.26 3.37
CA ASP A 81 -9.95 -6.07 3.62
C ASP A 81 -10.02 -6.57 5.06
N TYR A 82 -8.89 -7.02 5.62
CA TYR A 82 -8.82 -7.41 7.03
C TYR A 82 -9.15 -6.23 7.95
N VAL A 83 -8.49 -5.08 7.76
CA VAL A 83 -8.70 -3.88 8.59
C VAL A 83 -10.14 -3.38 8.46
N HIS A 84 -10.69 -3.39 7.26
CA HIS A 84 -12.09 -3.05 7.00
C HIS A 84 -13.06 -3.94 7.79
N LYS A 85 -12.89 -5.27 7.72
CA LYS A 85 -13.70 -6.23 8.47
C LYS A 85 -13.53 -6.09 9.98
N ALA A 86 -12.30 -5.85 10.44
CA ALA A 86 -11.99 -5.59 11.83
C ALA A 86 -12.74 -4.35 12.34
N ALA A 87 -12.67 -3.25 11.60
CA ALA A 87 -13.39 -2.02 11.92
C ALA A 87 -14.90 -2.24 11.96
N ILE A 88 -15.48 -2.94 10.98
CA ILE A 88 -16.91 -3.34 10.99
C ILE A 88 -17.25 -4.13 12.26
N SER A 89 -16.43 -5.10 12.66
CA SER A 89 -16.72 -5.93 13.83
C SER A 89 -16.80 -5.12 15.14
N ILE A 90 -16.08 -4.00 15.20
CA ILE A 90 -16.05 -3.11 16.36
C ILE A 90 -17.29 -2.20 16.38
N ILE A 91 -17.68 -1.64 15.22
CA ILE A 91 -18.67 -0.55 15.14
C ILE A 91 -20.06 -0.93 14.59
N ARG A 92 -20.26 -2.18 14.16
CA ARG A 92 -21.58 -2.62 13.68
C ARG A 92 -22.58 -2.68 14.82
N ASN A 93 -23.87 -2.73 14.49
CA ASN A 93 -24.90 -3.02 15.49
C ASN A 93 -24.69 -4.43 16.08
N GLY A 94 -24.78 -4.56 17.40
CA GLY A 94 -24.32 -5.72 18.17
C GLY A 94 -22.81 -5.92 18.14
N GLY A 95 -22.04 -4.88 17.81
CA GLY A 95 -20.58 -4.88 17.77
C GLY A 95 -19.96 -4.69 19.16
N LYS A 96 -18.63 -4.66 19.20
CA LYS A 96 -17.90 -4.54 20.47
C LYS A 96 -18.22 -3.23 21.19
N VAL A 97 -18.34 -2.10 20.47
CA VAL A 97 -18.63 -0.79 21.10
C VAL A 97 -20.03 -0.76 21.69
N GLU A 98 -21.04 -1.26 20.98
CA GLU A 98 -22.41 -1.31 21.52
C GLU A 98 -22.49 -2.23 22.74
N SER A 99 -21.87 -3.41 22.67
CA SER A 99 -21.74 -4.34 23.80
C SER A 99 -21.11 -3.68 25.03
N ILE A 100 -20.05 -2.88 24.85
CA ILE A 100 -19.43 -2.08 25.92
C ILE A 100 -20.42 -1.06 26.50
N LEU A 101 -21.21 -0.39 25.67
CA LEU A 101 -22.17 0.62 26.12
C LEU A 101 -23.33 -0.01 26.89
N GLU A 102 -23.85 -1.14 26.43
CA GLU A 102 -24.88 -1.95 27.11
C GLU A 102 -24.38 -2.44 28.48
N MET A 103 -23.14 -2.96 28.57
CA MET A 103 -22.53 -3.37 29.84
C MET A 103 -22.54 -2.24 30.87
N LEU A 104 -22.37 -0.97 30.45
CA LEU A 104 -22.36 0.16 31.36
C LEU A 104 -23.73 0.45 32.00
N GLU A 105 -24.82 -0.14 31.50
CA GLU A 105 -26.15 -0.06 32.12
C GLU A 105 -26.31 -1.06 33.26
N ASN A 106 -25.57 -2.17 33.23
CA ASN A 106 -25.56 -3.19 34.27
C ASN A 106 -24.17 -3.27 34.94
N ILE A 107 -24.04 -2.63 36.11
CA ILE A 107 -22.77 -2.55 36.84
C ILE A 107 -22.14 -3.92 37.12
N GLU A 108 -22.95 -4.95 37.43
CA GLU A 108 -22.44 -6.29 37.70
C GLU A 108 -21.88 -6.95 36.43
N ASP A 109 -22.51 -6.71 35.28
CA ASP A 109 -22.04 -7.22 33.99
C ASP A 109 -20.75 -6.50 33.54
N ALA A 110 -20.72 -5.17 33.60
CA ALA A 110 -19.52 -4.38 33.35
C ALA A 110 -18.34 -4.81 34.22
N ARG A 111 -18.58 -5.17 35.48
CA ARG A 111 -17.54 -5.60 36.41
C ARG A 111 -16.79 -6.85 35.95
N VAL A 112 -17.47 -7.75 35.24
CA VAL A 112 -16.89 -8.99 34.75
C VAL A 112 -16.40 -8.86 33.31
N ASN A 113 -17.19 -8.21 32.45
CA ASN A 113 -17.03 -8.33 31.00
C ASN A 113 -16.39 -7.10 30.32
N LEU A 114 -16.40 -5.93 30.95
CA LEU A 114 -15.91 -4.69 30.32
C LEU A 114 -14.41 -4.74 29.97
N LYS A 115 -13.58 -5.23 30.91
CA LYS A 115 -12.13 -5.33 30.68
C LYS A 115 -11.78 -6.35 29.60
N PRO A 116 -12.30 -7.60 29.62
CA PRO A 116 -12.11 -8.55 28.53
C PRO A 116 -12.55 -8.01 27.16
N GLU A 117 -13.71 -7.35 27.09
CA GLU A 117 -14.23 -6.82 25.82
C GLU A 117 -13.34 -5.70 25.27
N MET A 118 -12.84 -4.82 26.14
CA MET A 118 -11.89 -3.79 25.70
C MET A 118 -10.54 -4.36 25.30
N GLN A 119 -10.02 -5.37 26.01
CA GLN A 119 -8.81 -6.08 25.59
C GLN A 119 -9.00 -6.75 24.23
N SER A 120 -10.22 -7.20 23.91
CA SER A 120 -10.59 -7.71 22.59
C SER A 120 -10.54 -6.60 21.53
N VAL A 121 -11.05 -5.40 21.81
CA VAL A 121 -10.92 -4.22 20.91
C VAL A 121 -9.45 -3.88 20.69
N LYS A 122 -8.66 -3.76 21.77
CA LYS A 122 -7.22 -3.47 21.71
C LYS A 122 -6.46 -4.46 20.84
N ARG A 123 -6.61 -5.76 21.08
CA ARG A 123 -5.94 -6.80 20.29
C ARG A 123 -6.28 -6.68 18.81
N THR A 124 -7.55 -6.42 18.46
CA THR A 124 -7.96 -6.23 17.06
C THR A 124 -7.32 -4.98 16.45
N ALA A 125 -7.23 -3.89 17.21
CA ALA A 125 -6.60 -2.65 16.79
C ALA A 125 -5.08 -2.81 16.58
N GLU A 126 -4.37 -3.46 17.51
CA GLU A 126 -2.94 -3.76 17.43
C GLU A 126 -2.60 -4.64 16.22
N ILE A 127 -3.38 -5.69 15.95
CA ILE A 127 -3.18 -6.53 14.76
C ILE A 127 -3.39 -5.71 13.47
N SER A 128 -4.38 -4.81 13.46
CA SER A 128 -4.62 -3.91 12.33
C SER A 128 -3.45 -2.96 12.13
N LEU A 129 -2.93 -2.37 13.21
CA LEU A 129 -1.77 -1.49 13.20
C LEU A 129 -0.54 -2.19 12.62
N GLU A 130 -0.23 -3.39 13.12
CA GLU A 130 0.95 -4.15 12.67
C GLU A 130 0.86 -4.52 11.18
N ARG A 131 -0.32 -4.93 10.70
CA ARG A 131 -0.53 -5.22 9.28
C ARG A 131 -0.37 -3.98 8.40
N VAL A 132 -0.92 -2.84 8.80
CA VAL A 132 -0.77 -1.58 8.05
C VAL A 132 0.67 -1.09 8.07
N ARG A 133 1.40 -1.27 9.18
CA ARG A 133 2.82 -0.94 9.30
C ARG A 133 3.65 -1.76 8.31
N SER A 134 3.52 -3.09 8.35
CA SER A 134 4.22 -3.99 7.43
C SER A 134 3.91 -3.68 5.96
N LEU A 135 2.64 -3.41 5.64
CA LEU A 135 2.25 -2.98 4.29
C LEU A 135 2.92 -1.68 3.87
N THR A 136 2.97 -0.69 4.76
CA THR A 136 3.62 0.61 4.51
C THR A 136 5.11 0.43 4.24
N GLU A 137 5.77 -0.42 5.02
CA GLU A 137 7.18 -0.77 4.84
C GLU A 137 7.43 -1.46 3.48
N ASN A 138 6.51 -2.32 3.02
CA ASN A 138 6.64 -2.97 1.71
C ASN A 138 6.56 -1.96 0.54
N PHE A 139 5.64 -1.00 0.60
CA PHE A 139 5.58 0.08 -0.40
C PHE A 139 6.81 1.02 -0.32
N GLN A 140 7.30 1.31 0.89
CA GLN A 140 8.50 2.11 1.09
C GLN A 140 9.75 1.42 0.53
N TYR A 141 9.90 0.12 0.78
CA TYR A 141 10.98 -0.68 0.21
C TYR A 141 10.93 -0.69 -1.32
N TRP A 142 9.74 -0.88 -1.88
CA TRP A 142 9.54 -0.82 -3.32
C TRP A 142 9.98 0.53 -3.91
N TYR A 143 9.60 1.64 -3.27
CA TYR A 143 10.04 2.98 -3.65
C TYR A 143 11.57 3.13 -3.64
N TRP A 144 12.26 2.65 -2.61
CA TRP A 144 13.72 2.69 -2.54
C TRP A 144 14.37 1.87 -3.65
N MET A 145 13.84 0.69 -3.97
CA MET A 145 14.32 -0.12 -5.07
C MET A 145 14.19 0.61 -6.43
N ILE A 146 13.07 1.28 -6.67
CA ILE A 146 12.87 2.10 -7.88
C ILE A 146 13.92 3.22 -7.96
N CYS A 147 14.21 3.88 -6.84
CA CYS A 147 15.23 4.92 -6.77
C CYS A 147 16.63 4.38 -7.08
N CYS A 148 17.00 3.23 -6.51
CA CYS A 148 18.27 2.55 -6.79
C CYS A 148 18.40 2.20 -8.29
N LEU A 149 17.35 1.63 -8.89
CA LEU A 149 17.34 1.29 -10.32
C LEU A 149 17.43 2.52 -11.21
N LYS A 150 16.75 3.61 -10.85
CA LYS A 150 16.83 4.88 -11.58
C LYS A 150 18.26 5.42 -11.58
N ASN A 151 18.94 5.42 -10.43
CA ASN A 151 20.32 5.89 -10.31
C ASN A 151 21.27 5.06 -11.17
N ASN A 152 21.14 3.73 -11.13
CA ASN A 152 21.92 2.82 -11.98
C ASN A 152 21.76 3.12 -13.49
N VAL A 153 20.53 3.42 -13.95
CA VAL A 153 20.29 3.79 -15.35
C VAL A 153 20.93 5.15 -15.70
N LEU A 154 20.94 6.10 -14.78
CA LEU A 154 21.56 7.43 -14.99
C LEU A 154 23.09 7.34 -15.04
N GLU A 155 23.71 6.61 -14.12
CA GLU A 155 25.17 6.44 -14.07
C GLU A 155 25.71 5.67 -15.29
N SER A 156 24.90 4.77 -15.86
CA SER A 156 25.24 4.05 -17.09
C SER A 156 25.24 4.93 -18.35
N ARG A 157 24.71 6.16 -18.28
CA ARG A 157 24.79 7.14 -19.38
C ARG A 157 26.10 7.92 -19.39
N GLY A 158 26.67 8.19 -18.21
CA GLY A 158 27.89 9.00 -18.07
C GLY A 158 29.16 8.30 -18.55
N ASP A 159 29.14 6.96 -18.66
CA ASP A 159 30.33 6.12 -18.89
C ASP A 159 30.55 5.73 -20.37
N ARG A 160 29.78 6.29 -21.29
CA ARG A 160 30.00 6.04 -22.72
C ARG A 160 31.15 6.91 -23.24
N THR A 161 32.35 6.71 -22.72
CA THR A 161 33.55 6.91 -23.53
C THR A 161 33.48 5.87 -24.66
N PRO A 162 33.50 6.28 -25.94
CA PRO A 162 33.54 5.31 -27.02
C PRO A 162 34.76 4.40 -26.79
N PRO A 163 34.62 3.07 -26.96
CA PRO A 163 35.79 2.20 -26.89
C PRO A 163 36.82 2.75 -27.88
N PRO A 164 38.12 2.80 -27.51
CA PRO A 164 39.16 3.20 -28.44
C PRO A 164 38.99 2.38 -29.73
N PRO A 165 39.12 3.00 -30.91
CA PRO A 165 38.92 2.30 -32.17
C PRO A 165 39.74 1.01 -32.15
N PRO A 166 39.18 -0.11 -32.63
CA PRO A 166 39.92 -1.37 -32.64
C PRO A 166 41.23 -1.14 -33.38
N PHE A 167 42.35 -1.36 -32.68
CA PHE A 167 43.64 -1.44 -33.33
C PHE A 167 43.53 -2.57 -34.35
N PHE A 168 43.41 -2.18 -35.62
CA PHE A 168 43.47 -3.10 -36.75
C PHE A 168 44.88 -3.70 -36.76
N SER A 169 45.04 -4.86 -36.13
CA SER A 169 46.16 -5.75 -36.40
C SER A 169 45.83 -6.51 -37.69
N PRO A 170 46.52 -6.26 -38.80
CA PRO A 170 46.33 -7.06 -40.00
C PRO A 170 46.92 -8.44 -39.74
N SER A 171 46.11 -9.49 -39.83
CA SER A 171 46.60 -10.86 -39.93
C SER A 171 45.80 -11.61 -40.99
N PRO A 172 46.46 -12.17 -42.02
CA PRO A 172 45.79 -12.86 -43.11
C PRO A 172 45.73 -14.36 -42.80
N SER A 173 44.55 -14.97 -42.92
CA SER A 173 44.45 -16.41 -43.15
C SER A 173 43.03 -16.80 -43.54
N LYS A 174 42.89 -17.17 -44.81
CA LYS A 174 41.70 -17.71 -45.47
C LYS A 174 41.27 -19.04 -44.82
N ARG A 175 39.99 -19.19 -44.46
CA ARG A 175 39.33 -20.51 -44.43
C ARG A 175 37.83 -20.36 -44.70
N SER A 176 37.42 -20.94 -45.82
CA SER A 176 36.05 -21.07 -46.29
C SER A 176 35.19 -21.79 -45.27
N ARG A 177 34.05 -21.20 -44.89
CA ARG A 177 33.00 -21.89 -44.13
C ARG A 177 31.64 -21.59 -44.75
N GLN A 178 30.92 -22.68 -44.95
CA GLN A 178 29.65 -22.85 -45.65
C GLN A 178 28.54 -22.06 -44.97
N GLU A 179 27.82 -21.26 -45.77
CA GLU A 179 26.68 -20.43 -45.35
C GLU A 179 25.44 -21.29 -45.12
N LEU A 180 24.84 -21.18 -43.93
CA LEU A 180 23.46 -21.58 -43.65
C LEU A 180 22.55 -20.36 -43.90
N PRO A 181 21.32 -20.55 -44.42
CA PRO A 181 20.44 -19.45 -44.78
C PRO A 181 19.96 -18.69 -43.53
N PRO A 182 19.93 -17.34 -43.56
CA PRO A 182 19.46 -16.54 -42.44
C PRO A 182 17.95 -16.68 -42.28
N SER A 183 17.52 -17.09 -41.09
CA SER A 183 16.14 -16.98 -40.64
C SER A 183 15.76 -15.50 -40.55
N ASN A 184 14.91 -15.05 -41.48
CA ASN A 184 14.32 -13.70 -41.52
C ASN A 184 13.33 -13.51 -40.36
N ALA A 185 13.84 -13.35 -39.14
CA ALA A 185 13.11 -12.66 -38.10
C ALA A 185 13.45 -11.18 -38.20
N ASN A 186 12.50 -10.34 -38.60
CA ASN A 186 12.59 -8.87 -38.52
C ASN A 186 12.79 -8.48 -37.06
N LYS A 187 14.05 -8.48 -36.63
CA LYS A 187 14.47 -8.16 -35.27
C LYS A 187 14.68 -6.66 -35.22
N VAL A 188 13.67 -5.93 -34.75
CA VAL A 188 13.74 -4.49 -34.55
C VAL A 188 14.84 -4.21 -33.52
N CYS A 189 16.02 -3.83 -34.01
CA CYS A 189 17.17 -3.49 -33.18
C CYS A 189 17.02 -2.03 -32.72
N PHE A 190 16.55 -1.84 -31.48
CA PHE A 190 16.53 -0.51 -30.88
C PHE A 190 17.96 -0.08 -30.51
N PRO A 191 18.40 1.14 -30.86
CA PRO A 191 19.71 1.61 -30.43
C PRO A 191 19.78 1.65 -28.90
N ALA A 192 20.84 1.14 -28.29
CA ALA A 192 20.98 1.03 -26.84
C ALA A 192 20.81 2.38 -26.08
N GLY A 193 20.91 3.53 -26.76
CA GLY A 193 20.61 4.85 -26.17
C GLY A 193 19.12 5.11 -25.92
N THR A 194 18.21 4.56 -26.74
CA THR A 194 16.77 4.79 -26.63
C THR A 194 16.16 4.00 -25.47
N VAL A 195 16.65 2.79 -25.21
CA VAL A 195 16.22 1.92 -24.11
C VAL A 195 16.52 2.55 -22.75
N GLN A 196 17.75 3.04 -22.53
CA GLN A 196 18.13 3.72 -21.29
C GLN A 196 17.29 5.00 -21.05
N ALA A 197 17.00 5.75 -22.11
CA ALA A 197 16.13 6.93 -22.02
C ALA A 197 14.71 6.59 -21.62
N LYS A 198 14.14 5.57 -22.24
CA LYS A 198 12.80 5.09 -21.92
C LYS A 198 12.74 4.57 -20.49
N SER A 199 13.67 3.71 -20.07
CA SER A 199 13.73 3.19 -18.69
C SER A 199 13.88 4.30 -17.65
N SER A 200 14.75 5.28 -17.90
CA SER A 200 14.96 6.40 -16.97
C SER A 200 13.69 7.24 -16.77
N ARG A 201 12.97 7.53 -17.86
CA ARG A 201 11.69 8.24 -17.80
C ARG A 201 10.65 7.42 -17.05
N GLN A 202 10.45 6.16 -17.43
CA GLN A 202 9.45 5.29 -16.79
C GLN A 202 9.76 5.05 -15.30
N LEU A 203 11.02 4.88 -14.90
CA LEU A 203 11.38 4.79 -13.49
C LEU A 203 11.14 6.11 -12.73
N SER A 204 11.22 7.25 -13.40
CA SER A 204 10.88 8.54 -12.80
C SER A 204 9.37 8.66 -12.58
N ASP A 205 8.58 8.33 -13.59
CA ASP A 205 7.12 8.32 -13.50
C ASP A 205 6.65 7.33 -12.41
N LEU A 206 7.22 6.13 -12.36
CA LEU A 206 6.90 5.11 -11.35
C LEU A 206 7.29 5.58 -9.94
N LYS A 207 8.45 6.23 -9.79
CA LYS A 207 8.90 6.79 -8.51
C LYS A 207 7.86 7.76 -7.93
N GLU A 208 7.38 8.69 -8.75
CA GLU A 208 6.39 9.69 -8.31
C GLU A 208 5.05 9.02 -7.92
N GLN A 209 4.60 8.08 -8.74
CA GLN A 209 3.36 7.32 -8.49
C GLN A 209 3.45 6.50 -7.19
N VAL A 210 4.55 5.78 -6.98
CA VAL A 210 4.74 4.96 -5.76
C VAL A 210 4.97 5.84 -4.53
N ASN A 211 5.62 6.99 -4.65
CA ASN A 211 5.75 7.94 -3.54
C ASN A 211 4.38 8.42 -3.05
N GLY A 212 3.44 8.69 -3.97
CA GLY A 212 2.06 8.99 -3.60
C GLY A 212 1.42 7.85 -2.80
N LEU A 213 1.58 6.61 -3.25
CA LEU A 213 1.04 5.43 -2.54
C LEU A 213 1.67 5.26 -1.15
N VAL A 214 2.98 5.49 -1.01
CA VAL A 214 3.65 5.49 0.31
C VAL A 214 3.03 6.54 1.24
N ALA A 215 2.77 7.76 0.75
CA ALA A 215 2.12 8.80 1.54
C ALA A 215 0.71 8.39 1.98
N PHE A 216 -0.06 7.77 1.09
CA PHE A 216 -1.39 7.22 1.42
C PHE A 216 -1.33 6.19 2.55
N PHE A 217 -0.45 5.18 2.45
CA PHE A 217 -0.36 4.15 3.49
C PHE A 217 0.19 4.70 4.82
N LYS A 218 1.11 5.66 4.79
CA LYS A 218 1.56 6.37 6.00
C LYS A 218 0.41 7.11 6.68
N SER A 219 -0.45 7.78 5.91
CA SER A 219 -1.61 8.46 6.48
C SER A 219 -2.58 7.50 7.18
N ILE A 220 -2.83 6.32 6.60
CA ILE A 220 -3.65 5.29 7.26
C ILE A 220 -2.95 4.74 8.51
N LEU A 221 -1.64 4.50 8.43
CA LEU A 221 -0.84 4.04 9.56
C LEU A 221 -0.93 5.02 10.75
N GLU A 222 -0.80 6.31 10.48
CA GLU A 222 -0.92 7.37 11.49
C GLU A 222 -2.32 7.38 12.13
N GLU A 223 -3.39 7.26 11.34
CA GLU A 223 -4.76 7.24 11.88
C GLU A 223 -5.03 5.99 12.73
N VAL A 224 -4.58 4.81 12.28
CA VAL A 224 -4.74 3.56 13.05
C VAL A 224 -3.89 3.61 14.33
N SER A 225 -2.66 4.12 14.28
CA SER A 225 -1.81 4.30 15.46
C SER A 225 -2.46 5.25 16.45
N ALA A 226 -2.93 6.42 15.97
CA ALA A 226 -3.61 7.39 16.82
C ALA A 226 -4.86 6.80 17.49
N THR A 227 -5.60 5.93 16.80
CA THR A 227 -6.76 5.22 17.37
C THR A 227 -6.34 4.25 18.48
N VAL A 228 -5.26 3.50 18.27
CA VAL A 228 -4.73 2.57 19.29
C VAL A 228 -4.22 3.35 20.50
N ASP A 229 -3.32 4.31 20.27
CA ASP A 229 -2.55 4.99 21.30
C ASP A 229 -3.41 5.98 22.11
N ASN A 230 -4.30 6.72 21.45
CA ASN A 230 -5.11 7.74 22.14
C ASN A 230 -6.47 7.21 22.56
N ASP A 231 -7.17 6.45 21.71
CA ASP A 231 -8.58 6.13 22.02
C ASP A 231 -8.66 4.86 22.87
N VAL A 232 -7.97 3.79 22.46
CA VAL A 232 -8.05 2.48 23.11
C VAL A 232 -7.26 2.44 24.41
N GLU A 233 -6.02 2.94 24.42
CA GLU A 233 -5.20 2.93 25.65
C GLU A 233 -5.75 3.90 26.71
N ASP A 234 -6.22 5.10 26.34
CA ASP A 234 -6.84 6.01 27.32
C ASP A 234 -8.10 5.42 27.94
N PHE A 235 -8.86 4.64 27.18
CA PHE A 235 -10.02 3.91 27.68
C PHE A 235 -9.59 2.88 28.74
N LEU A 236 -8.61 2.04 28.40
CA LEU A 236 -8.10 1.02 29.32
C LEU A 236 -7.50 1.64 30.58
N ALA A 237 -6.71 2.70 30.44
CA ALA A 237 -6.16 3.45 31.57
C ALA A 237 -7.26 4.09 32.43
N THR A 238 -8.40 4.44 31.85
CA THR A 238 -9.57 4.95 32.59
C THR A 238 -10.26 3.84 33.38
N ILE A 239 -10.37 2.63 32.82
CA ILE A 239 -10.84 1.46 33.56
C ILE A 239 -9.86 1.16 34.69
N GLU A 240 -8.57 0.99 34.41
CA GLU A 240 -7.58 0.60 35.39
C GLU A 240 -7.47 1.57 36.58
N ARG A 241 -7.53 2.89 36.32
CA ARG A 241 -7.57 3.89 37.41
C ARG A 241 -8.89 3.89 38.20
N GLY A 242 -10.00 3.50 37.57
CA GLY A 242 -11.29 3.37 38.22
C GLY A 242 -11.43 2.08 39.04
N VAL A 243 -10.55 1.11 38.82
CA VAL A 243 -10.53 -0.19 39.47
C VAL A 243 -9.56 -0.19 40.64
N GLN A 244 -10.07 -0.26 41.87
CA GLN A 244 -9.25 -0.70 42.99
C GLN A 244 -9.04 -2.22 42.88
N THR A 245 -7.86 -2.66 42.45
CA THR A 245 -7.44 -4.06 42.51
C THR A 245 -7.17 -4.45 43.96
N PHE A 246 -8.14 -5.10 44.62
CA PHE A 246 -7.88 -5.83 45.86
C PHE A 246 -7.46 -7.27 45.50
N GLY A 247 -6.14 -7.53 45.55
CA GLY A 247 -5.54 -8.85 45.35
C GLY A 247 -5.29 -9.23 43.87
N ASP A 248 -4.49 -10.28 43.69
CA ASP A 248 -3.93 -10.79 42.41
C ASP A 248 -4.97 -11.46 41.48
N THR A 249 -6.26 -11.31 41.77
CA THR A 249 -7.33 -11.92 40.98
C THR A 249 -7.88 -10.89 39.99
N ASN A 250 -7.99 -11.27 38.71
CA ASN A 250 -8.63 -10.48 37.63
C ASN A 250 -10.11 -10.10 37.89
N ILE A 251 -10.63 -10.37 39.09
CA ILE A 251 -11.95 -10.00 39.54
C ILE A 251 -11.87 -8.57 40.05
N ILE A 252 -12.47 -7.66 39.30
CA ILE A 252 -12.55 -6.26 39.65
C ILE A 252 -13.48 -6.13 40.86
N SER A 253 -12.96 -6.14 42.08
CA SER A 253 -13.79 -6.34 43.28
C SER A 253 -14.57 -5.10 43.74
N ASN A 254 -14.27 -3.91 43.20
CA ASN A 254 -14.98 -2.67 43.48
C ASN A 254 -14.94 -1.72 42.27
N ILE A 255 -15.54 -2.11 41.13
CA ILE A 255 -15.97 -1.11 40.14
C ILE A 255 -17.11 -0.33 40.79
N ASN A 256 -16.75 0.74 41.50
CA ASN A 256 -17.70 1.78 41.79
C ASN A 256 -17.64 2.74 40.59
N LEU A 257 -18.26 2.35 39.47
CA LEU A 257 -18.39 3.16 38.25
C LEU A 257 -19.27 4.38 38.58
N ARG A 258 -18.70 5.34 39.31
CA ARG A 258 -19.38 6.60 39.61
C ARG A 258 -19.79 7.24 38.29
N LYS A 259 -20.91 7.96 38.27
CA LYS A 259 -21.43 8.67 37.08
C LYS A 259 -20.36 9.40 36.26
N PRO A 260 -19.36 10.09 36.86
CA PRO A 260 -18.28 10.72 36.09
C PRO A 260 -17.37 9.73 35.34
N ALA A 261 -17.07 8.58 35.92
CA ALA A 261 -16.26 7.54 35.28
C ALA A 261 -17.04 6.87 34.14
N GLN A 262 -18.31 6.52 34.38
CA GLN A 262 -19.20 5.98 33.36
C GLN A 262 -19.34 6.93 32.17
N ARG A 263 -19.51 8.24 32.41
CA ARG A 263 -19.56 9.26 31.35
C ARG A 263 -18.27 9.32 30.54
N ARG A 264 -17.09 9.25 31.19
CA ARG A 264 -15.80 9.21 30.49
C ARG A 264 -15.70 7.98 29.59
N ILE A 265 -16.03 6.80 30.11
CA ILE A 265 -16.00 5.55 29.35
C ILE A 265 -16.94 5.61 28.15
N ARG A 266 -18.17 6.11 28.33
CA ARG A 266 -19.12 6.33 27.21
C ARG A 266 -18.54 7.25 26.15
N ASN A 267 -17.98 8.39 26.55
CA ASN A 267 -17.38 9.34 25.61
C ASN A 267 -16.23 8.70 24.82
N THR A 268 -15.35 7.96 25.50
CA THR A 268 -14.23 7.28 24.83
C THR A 268 -14.71 6.14 23.94
N ALA A 269 -15.75 5.38 24.31
CA ALA A 269 -16.38 4.39 23.44
C ALA A 269 -16.95 5.02 22.15
N LEU A 270 -17.61 6.17 22.25
CA LEU A 270 -18.10 6.92 21.10
C LEU A 270 -16.94 7.44 20.22
N GLN A 271 -15.82 7.85 20.84
CA GLN A 271 -14.62 8.26 20.13
C GLN A 271 -14.00 7.08 19.35
N ILE A 272 -13.83 5.92 19.99
CA ILE A 272 -13.39 4.68 19.34
C ILE A 272 -14.28 4.36 18.15
N GLN A 273 -15.61 4.46 18.30
CA GLN A 273 -16.53 4.24 17.19
C GLN A 273 -16.32 5.25 16.04
N GLY A 274 -16.14 6.53 16.36
CA GLY A 274 -15.85 7.56 15.37
C GLY A 274 -14.60 7.20 14.56
N SER A 275 -13.49 6.92 15.25
CA SER A 275 -12.21 6.58 14.63
C SER A 275 -12.29 5.31 13.76
N PHE A 276 -12.89 4.23 14.28
CA PHE A 276 -13.07 3.00 13.49
C PHE A 276 -14.07 3.16 12.34
N SER A 277 -15.03 4.08 12.42
CA SER A 277 -15.90 4.40 11.28
C SER A 277 -15.10 5.03 10.15
N GLY A 278 -14.21 5.96 10.48
CA GLY A 278 -13.30 6.57 9.49
C GLY A 278 -12.36 5.54 8.85
N ILE A 279 -11.72 4.70 9.67
CA ILE A 279 -10.88 3.59 9.20
C ILE A 279 -11.68 2.66 8.27
N ARG A 280 -12.91 2.30 8.64
CA ARG A 280 -13.79 1.41 7.86
C ARG A 280 -14.08 1.99 6.47
N ASP A 281 -14.36 3.28 6.37
CA ASP A 281 -14.67 3.96 5.12
C ASP A 281 -13.44 4.05 4.21
N ILE A 282 -12.27 4.44 4.73
CA ILE A 282 -11.03 4.51 3.94
C ILE A 282 -10.62 3.13 3.41
N THR A 283 -10.56 2.15 4.31
CA THR A 283 -10.11 0.78 3.98
C THR A 283 -11.09 0.11 3.01
N GLY A 284 -12.39 0.31 3.20
CA GLY A 284 -13.42 -0.16 2.28
C GLY A 284 -13.32 0.47 0.90
N THR A 285 -13.02 1.77 0.83
CA THR A 285 -12.78 2.50 -0.42
C THR A 285 -11.57 1.91 -1.16
N TYR A 286 -10.46 1.65 -0.45
CA TYR A 286 -9.30 1.00 -1.05
C TYR A 286 -9.65 -0.39 -1.61
N VAL A 287 -10.38 -1.23 -0.85
CA VAL A 287 -10.78 -2.57 -1.30
C VAL A 287 -11.60 -2.49 -2.59
N ALA A 288 -12.59 -1.60 -2.65
CA ALA A 288 -13.41 -1.39 -3.83
C ALA A 288 -12.58 -0.94 -5.05
N ILE A 289 -11.64 -0.01 -4.85
CA ILE A 289 -10.72 0.43 -5.90
C ILE A 289 -9.78 -0.69 -6.34
N SER A 290 -9.32 -1.51 -5.39
CA SER A 290 -8.43 -2.63 -5.68
C SER A 290 -9.11 -3.66 -6.56
N ASP A 291 -10.33 -4.06 -6.19
CA ASP A 291 -11.12 -5.04 -6.93
C ASP A 291 -11.54 -4.53 -8.31
N ARG A 292 -11.89 -3.24 -8.43
CA ARG A 292 -12.39 -2.67 -9.70
C ARG A 292 -11.29 -2.20 -10.65
N TYR A 293 -10.13 -1.78 -10.15
CA TYR A 293 -9.09 -1.16 -10.99
C TYR A 293 -7.70 -1.74 -10.77
N ILE A 294 -7.20 -1.90 -9.54
CA ILE A 294 -5.79 -2.29 -9.33
C ILE A 294 -5.56 -3.74 -9.77
N GLN A 295 -6.36 -4.69 -9.28
CA GLN A 295 -6.24 -6.10 -9.64
C GLN A 295 -6.50 -6.34 -11.15
N PRO A 296 -7.54 -5.73 -11.76
CA PRO A 296 -7.68 -5.76 -13.21
C PRO A 296 -6.49 -5.16 -13.97
N ALA A 297 -5.85 -4.10 -13.46
CA ALA A 297 -4.64 -3.54 -14.07
C ALA A 297 -3.48 -4.54 -14.04
N ILE A 298 -3.29 -5.24 -12.92
CA ILE A 298 -2.25 -6.27 -12.77
C ILE A 298 -2.49 -7.41 -13.77
N ASN A 299 -3.73 -7.91 -13.85
CA ASN A 299 -4.09 -8.96 -14.80
C ASN A 299 -3.85 -8.52 -16.27
N LYS A 300 -4.20 -7.27 -16.61
CA LYS A 300 -3.94 -6.70 -17.94
C LYS A 300 -2.44 -6.56 -18.23
N MET A 301 -1.66 -6.12 -17.24
CA MET A 301 -0.19 -6.05 -17.35
C MET A 301 0.41 -7.43 -17.61
N GLU A 302 -0.05 -8.47 -16.92
CA GLU A 302 0.40 -9.85 -17.12
C GLU A 302 0.05 -10.35 -18.53
N ALA A 303 -1.18 -10.12 -18.99
CA ALA A 303 -1.57 -10.45 -20.36
C ALA A 303 -0.72 -9.71 -21.41
N LEU A 304 -0.35 -8.45 -21.17
CA LEU A 304 0.53 -7.67 -22.05
C LEU A 304 1.96 -8.23 -22.10
N SER A 305 2.47 -8.76 -20.99
CA SER A 305 3.80 -9.35 -20.95
C SER A 305 3.96 -10.55 -21.90
N ALA A 306 2.86 -11.27 -22.16
CA ALA A 306 2.82 -12.38 -23.11
C ALA A 306 2.67 -11.92 -24.58
N THR A 307 2.34 -10.65 -24.83
CA THR A 307 2.07 -10.12 -26.17
C THR A 307 3.36 -9.78 -26.93
N LYS A 308 3.43 -10.21 -28.21
CA LYS A 308 4.61 -10.05 -29.10
C LYS A 308 4.30 -9.17 -30.30
N GLY A 309 5.35 -8.59 -30.89
CA GLY A 309 5.28 -7.84 -32.15
C GLY A 309 4.35 -6.63 -32.13
N ASP A 310 3.80 -6.29 -33.28
CA ASP A 310 2.99 -5.09 -33.54
C ASP A 310 1.70 -5.03 -32.70
N GLU A 311 1.21 -6.19 -32.24
CA GLU A 311 0.04 -6.27 -31.36
C GLU A 311 0.32 -5.66 -29.98
N TRP A 312 1.59 -5.63 -29.56
CA TRP A 312 1.99 -5.03 -28.28
C TRP A 312 1.78 -3.52 -28.28
N ASP A 313 2.12 -2.81 -29.37
CA ASP A 313 1.99 -1.35 -29.43
C ASP A 313 0.53 -0.94 -29.26
N ALA A 314 -0.38 -1.55 -30.01
CA ALA A 314 -1.82 -1.27 -29.93
C ALA A 314 -2.41 -1.60 -28.54
N LYS A 315 -2.13 -2.80 -28.00
CA LYS A 315 -2.66 -3.21 -26.69
C LYS A 315 -2.06 -2.42 -25.53
N SER A 316 -0.78 -2.03 -25.62
CA SER A 316 -0.13 -1.21 -24.60
C SER A 316 -0.70 0.21 -24.57
N GLU A 317 -0.98 0.81 -25.73
CA GLU A 317 -1.62 2.12 -25.80
C GLU A 317 -3.05 2.08 -25.23
N GLU A 318 -3.83 1.06 -25.59
CA GLU A 318 -5.16 0.84 -25.02
C GLU A 318 -5.10 0.71 -23.50
N PHE A 319 -4.15 -0.08 -22.98
CA PHE A 319 -3.98 -0.26 -21.54
C PHE A 319 -3.60 1.04 -20.84
N VAL A 320 -2.65 1.82 -21.38
CA VAL A 320 -2.28 3.13 -20.81
C VAL A 320 -3.47 4.09 -20.81
N ARG A 321 -4.28 4.10 -21.88
CA ARG A 321 -5.50 4.90 -21.98
C ARG A 321 -6.51 4.49 -20.90
N TRP A 322 -6.69 3.18 -20.71
CA TRP A 322 -7.53 2.63 -19.66
C TRP A 322 -7.02 3.02 -18.26
N CYS A 323 -5.72 2.91 -17.98
CA CYS A 323 -5.14 3.34 -16.70
C CYS A 323 -5.46 4.81 -16.41
N ARG A 324 -5.27 5.72 -17.38
CA ARG A 324 -5.59 7.15 -17.22
C ARG A 324 -7.07 7.42 -16.95
N GLN A 325 -7.96 6.66 -17.60
CA GLN A 325 -9.39 6.76 -17.33
C GLN A 325 -9.71 6.27 -15.90
N SER A 326 -9.14 5.14 -15.49
CA SER A 326 -9.29 4.60 -14.14
C SER A 326 -8.81 5.57 -13.07
N MET A 327 -7.75 6.35 -13.30
CA MET A 327 -7.30 7.39 -12.36
C MET A 327 -8.43 8.41 -12.08
N ARG A 328 -9.10 8.91 -13.11
CA ARG A 328 -10.19 9.89 -12.96
C ARG A 328 -11.38 9.31 -12.18
N GLU A 329 -11.77 8.08 -12.51
CA GLU A 329 -12.86 7.41 -11.79
C GLU A 329 -12.49 7.14 -10.33
N ILE A 330 -11.23 6.82 -10.04
CA ILE A 330 -10.74 6.66 -8.66
C ILE A 330 -10.79 8.01 -7.93
N GLU A 331 -10.34 9.11 -8.53
CA GLU A 331 -10.44 10.44 -7.92
C GLU A 331 -11.88 10.83 -7.59
N GLU A 332 -12.85 10.47 -8.43
CA GLU A 332 -14.26 10.68 -8.15
C GLU A 332 -14.75 9.83 -6.96
N ILE A 333 -14.38 8.54 -6.93
CA ILE A 333 -14.73 7.64 -5.83
C ILE A 333 -14.12 8.10 -4.50
N THR A 334 -12.82 8.44 -4.49
CA THR A 334 -12.12 8.86 -3.27
C THR A 334 -12.59 10.22 -2.78
N ARG A 335 -12.94 11.15 -3.68
CA ARG A 335 -13.57 12.42 -3.31
C ARG A 335 -14.94 12.20 -2.67
N ALA A 336 -15.81 11.39 -3.31
CA ALA A 336 -17.12 11.07 -2.74
C ALA A 336 -17.02 10.39 -1.37
N ALA A 337 -16.05 9.48 -1.20
CA ALA A 337 -15.79 8.83 0.09
C ALA A 337 -15.28 9.82 1.15
N ALA A 338 -14.39 10.75 0.78
CA ALA A 338 -13.88 11.78 1.69
C ALA A 338 -14.99 12.76 2.11
N ASP A 339 -15.87 13.17 1.18
CA ASP A 339 -16.98 14.07 1.45
C ASP A 339 -18.05 13.40 2.35
N GLY A 340 -18.29 12.11 2.17
CA GLY A 340 -19.26 11.35 2.97
C GLY A 340 -18.77 10.95 4.38
N LEU A 341 -17.46 11.00 4.61
CA LEU A 341 -16.82 10.50 5.82
C LEU A 341 -17.33 11.18 7.09
N GLU A 342 -17.40 12.52 7.10
CA GLU A 342 -17.87 13.28 8.27
C GLU A 342 -19.35 12.98 8.55
N SER A 343 -20.18 12.97 7.52
CA SER A 343 -21.61 12.63 7.64
C SER A 343 -21.80 11.22 8.20
N ASN A 344 -21.05 10.23 7.70
CA ASN A 344 -21.13 8.85 8.17
C ASN A 344 -20.70 8.72 9.65
N MET A 345 -19.65 9.45 10.04
CA MET A 345 -19.20 9.48 11.44
C MET A 345 -20.27 10.10 12.34
N THR A 346 -20.83 11.25 11.97
CA THR A 346 -21.86 11.95 12.75
C THR A 346 -23.12 11.09 12.89
N GLU A 347 -23.63 10.52 11.79
CA GLU A 347 -24.84 9.68 11.81
C GLU A 347 -24.69 8.50 12.79
N ARG A 348 -23.53 7.85 12.80
CA ARG A 348 -23.25 6.70 13.67
C ARG A 348 -23.11 7.09 15.12
N VAL A 349 -22.44 8.19 15.40
CA VAL A 349 -22.33 8.71 16.77
C VAL A 349 -23.72 9.11 17.28
N SER A 350 -24.54 9.78 16.46
CA SER A 350 -25.92 10.14 16.80
C SER A 350 -26.81 8.91 17.02
N TYR A 351 -26.69 7.89 16.19
CA TYR A 351 -27.42 6.62 16.38
C TYR A 351 -27.13 6.02 17.76
N LEU A 352 -25.87 5.90 18.15
CA LEU A 352 -25.53 5.37 19.46
C LEU A 352 -25.97 6.27 20.60
N GLN A 353 -25.85 7.59 20.45
CA GLN A 353 -26.32 8.54 21.46
C GLN A 353 -27.82 8.35 21.71
N HIS A 354 -28.62 8.23 20.65
CA HIS A 354 -30.05 7.97 20.79
C HIS A 354 -30.37 6.57 21.35
N ALA A 355 -29.62 5.54 20.96
CA ALA A 355 -29.79 4.20 21.53
C ALA A 355 -29.61 4.24 23.06
N ILE A 356 -28.55 4.92 23.54
CA ILE A 356 -28.26 5.11 24.98
C ILE A 356 -29.33 5.96 25.68
N GLU A 357 -29.87 6.99 25.02
CA GLU A 357 -30.91 7.85 25.59
C GLU A 357 -32.26 7.12 25.70
N SER A 358 -32.51 6.14 24.84
CA SER A 358 -33.77 5.38 24.83
C SER A 358 -33.85 4.27 25.87
N THR A 359 -32.71 3.81 26.39
CA THR A 359 -32.59 2.75 27.41
C THR A 359 -32.51 3.29 28.84
N ALA A 360 -32.26 4.60 29.00
CA ALA A 360 -32.18 5.31 30.29
C ALA A 360 -33.55 5.87 30.72
#